data_AF-W4V7V2-F1
#
_entry.id   AF-W4V7V2-F1
#
_cell.length_a   1.000
_cell.length_b   1.000
_cell.length_c   1.000
_cell.angle_alpha   90.00
_cell.angle_beta   90.00
_cell.angle_gamma   90.00
#
_symmetry.space_group_name_H-M   'P 1'
#
loop_
_entity.id
_entity.type
_entity.pdbx_description
1 polymer ?
#
loop_
_entity_poly.entity_id
_entity_poly.type
_entity_poly.pdbx_seq_one_letter_code
_entity_poly.pdbx_strand_id
1 'polypeptide(L)'
;MCIFLTILTGCFPVFNWQGSDENKTGEGKSMLKDIAYRNKTQDSDSYTVYIQEKGAFEPFLVLSSDYEGGILLLRKFLLEDLISYSDSKSYGSKGGYYPKSNIDYYLNNNYILQFSQTLQNKILDTNVSVSTLESVEGEVV
;
A
#
# COMPACT_ATOMS: atom_id res chain seq x y z
N MET A 1 44.27 -0.10 -31.40
CA MET A 1 43.98 0.87 -30.32
C MET A 1 44.48 0.23 -29.04
N CYS A 2 45.50 0.83 -28.42
CA CYS A 2 46.29 0.23 -27.35
C CYS A 2 45.60 0.34 -25.98
N ILE A 3 45.78 -0.72 -25.21
CA ILE A 3 45.56 -0.82 -23.76
C ILE A 3 46.51 0.16 -23.04
N PHE A 4 46.04 0.80 -21.97
CA PHE A 4 46.67 0.95 -20.65
C PHE A 4 46.12 2.18 -19.92
N LEU A 5 45.46 1.98 -18.78
CA LEU A 5 45.74 2.79 -17.59
C LEU A 5 45.51 1.94 -16.33
N THR A 6 46.62 1.55 -15.71
CA THR A 6 46.71 0.93 -14.40
C THR A 6 47.14 1.96 -13.38
N ILE A 7 46.50 2.02 -12.21
CA ILE A 7 47.15 2.35 -10.92
C ILE A 7 46.38 1.58 -9.83
N LEU A 8 46.80 0.37 -9.46
CA LEU A 8 47.65 0.01 -8.31
C LEU A 8 47.23 0.59 -6.94
N THR A 9 46.63 -0.31 -6.14
CA THR A 9 47.01 -0.70 -4.77
C THR A 9 47.09 0.36 -3.66
N GLY A 10 46.17 0.23 -2.70
CA GLY A 10 46.48 0.33 -1.27
C GLY A 10 46.04 -0.96 -0.59
N CYS A 11 46.90 -1.55 0.24
CA CYS A 11 46.69 -2.86 0.83
C CYS A 11 46.93 -2.80 2.35
N PHE A 12 46.16 -3.63 3.07
CA PHE A 12 46.30 -4.10 4.47
C PHE A 12 45.86 -3.17 5.62
N PRO A 13 45.51 -3.68 6.82
CA PRO A 13 45.13 -5.05 7.21
C PRO A 13 43.76 -5.15 7.95
N VAL A 14 43.34 -6.40 8.14
CA VAL A 14 42.17 -6.90 8.87
C VAL A 14 42.11 -6.38 10.32
N PHE A 15 40.95 -5.82 10.72
CA PHE A 15 40.54 -5.82 12.13
C PHE A 15 39.26 -6.66 12.23
N ASN A 16 39.42 -7.86 12.78
CA ASN A 16 38.31 -8.66 13.28
C ASN A 16 37.66 -7.87 14.43
N TRP A 17 36.40 -7.48 14.24
CA TRP A 17 35.52 -7.17 15.35
C TRP A 17 34.43 -8.23 15.38
N GLN A 18 34.66 -9.22 16.24
CA GLN A 18 33.65 -10.18 16.66
C GLN A 18 32.68 -9.41 17.57
N GLY A 19 31.69 -8.76 16.95
CA GLY A 19 30.59 -8.08 17.61
C GLY A 19 29.41 -9.03 17.72
N SER A 20 29.26 -9.59 18.91
CA SER A 20 28.12 -10.33 19.47
C SER A 20 26.81 -10.27 18.68
N ASP A 21 26.21 -11.45 18.46
CA ASP A 21 24.79 -11.61 18.16
C ASP A 21 23.97 -10.90 19.24
N GLU A 22 23.49 -9.70 18.94
CA GLU A 22 22.39 -9.09 19.65
C GLU A 22 21.16 -9.08 18.74
N ASN A 23 20.22 -9.97 19.06
CA ASN A 23 18.84 -9.93 18.59
C ASN A 23 18.29 -8.50 18.74
N LYS A 24 18.33 -7.73 17.65
CA LYS A 24 17.58 -6.48 17.52
C LYS A 24 16.45 -6.73 16.54
N THR A 25 15.33 -7.13 17.12
CA THR A 25 13.98 -7.03 16.54
C THR A 25 13.70 -5.55 16.26
N GLY A 26 14.29 -5.03 15.19
CA GLY A 26 13.95 -3.73 14.63
C GLY A 26 12.84 -3.95 13.63
N GLU A 27 11.64 -3.46 13.93
CA GLU A 27 10.57 -3.24 12.95
C GLU A 27 11.14 -2.44 11.77
N GLY A 28 11.57 -3.17 10.74
CA GLY A 28 11.96 -2.58 9.47
C GLY A 28 10.73 -1.94 8.87
N LYS A 29 10.83 -0.66 8.52
CA LYS A 29 9.79 0.07 7.79
C LYS A 29 9.47 -0.69 6.50
N SER A 30 8.41 -1.48 6.52
CA SER A 30 7.93 -2.24 5.37
C SER A 30 7.56 -1.26 4.26
N MET A 31 8.27 -1.31 3.13
CA MET A 31 7.86 -0.59 1.94
C MET A 31 6.66 -1.32 1.31
N LEU A 32 5.78 -0.62 0.60
CA LEU A 32 4.63 -1.23 -0.11
C LEU A 32 5.01 -2.46 -0.95
N LYS A 33 6.22 -2.45 -1.54
CA LYS A 33 6.79 -3.58 -2.29
C LYS A 33 7.01 -4.85 -1.44
N ASP A 34 7.27 -4.70 -0.14
CA ASP A 34 7.52 -5.82 0.78
C ASP A 34 6.21 -6.49 1.21
N ILE A 35 5.09 -5.76 1.11
CA ILE A 35 3.72 -6.26 1.34
C ILE A 35 3.20 -6.96 0.08
N ALA A 36 3.58 -6.49 -1.10
CA ALA A 36 2.93 -6.86 -2.35
C ALA A 36 3.19 -8.30 -2.82
N TYR A 37 4.29 -8.95 -2.39
CA TYR A 37 4.53 -10.37 -2.59
C TYR A 37 5.60 -10.88 -1.62
N ARG A 38 5.42 -12.11 -1.10
CA ARG A 38 6.41 -12.82 -0.28
C ARG A 38 7.67 -13.26 -1.04
N ASN A 39 7.69 -13.09 -2.37
CA ASN A 39 8.81 -13.48 -3.23
C ASN A 39 9.32 -12.25 -4.01
N LYS A 40 10.58 -11.90 -3.76
CA LYS A 40 11.33 -10.83 -4.46
C LYS A 40 11.39 -11.11 -5.96
N THR A 41 10.47 -10.59 -6.75
CA THR A 41 10.73 -10.38 -8.19
C THR A 41 11.41 -9.03 -8.37
N GLN A 42 12.45 -9.03 -9.21
CA GLN A 42 13.41 -7.94 -9.35
C GLN A 42 12.91 -6.78 -10.23
N ASP A 43 11.74 -6.94 -10.87
CA ASP A 43 11.10 -5.94 -11.73
C ASP A 43 9.89 -5.31 -11.04
N SER A 44 9.93 -3.97 -10.89
CA SER A 44 8.87 -3.15 -10.29
C SER A 44 7.52 -3.21 -11.01
N ASP A 45 7.49 -3.69 -12.26
CA ASP A 45 6.28 -3.78 -13.07
C ASP A 45 5.66 -5.18 -13.09
N SER A 46 6.34 -6.20 -12.55
CA SER A 46 5.87 -7.60 -12.57
C SER A 46 4.57 -7.84 -11.79
N TYR A 47 4.19 -6.92 -10.92
CA TYR A 47 2.99 -6.98 -10.08
C TYR A 47 1.96 -5.88 -10.41
N THR A 48 2.06 -5.23 -11.58
CA THR A 48 1.05 -4.25 -12.01
C THR A 48 0.08 -4.87 -13.02
N VAL A 49 -1.22 -4.75 -12.76
CA VAL A 49 -2.29 -5.07 -13.71
C VAL A 49 -3.03 -3.80 -14.10
N TYR A 50 -3.56 -3.75 -15.32
CA TYR A 50 -4.31 -2.60 -15.82
C TYR A 50 -5.80 -2.92 -15.84
N ILE A 51 -6.59 -2.09 -15.17
CA ILE A 51 -8.04 -2.22 -15.09
C ILE A 51 -8.69 -1.03 -15.76
N GLN A 52 -9.75 -1.28 -16.52
CA GLN A 52 -10.48 -0.22 -17.18
C GLN A 52 -11.38 0.54 -16.20
N GLU A 53 -11.17 1.85 -16.08
CA GLU A 53 -11.94 2.81 -15.29
C GLU A 53 -12.32 4.01 -16.17
N LYS A 54 -13.59 4.42 -16.20
CA LYS A 54 -14.03 5.61 -16.98
C LYS A 54 -13.54 5.64 -18.46
N GLY A 55 -13.27 4.47 -19.05
CA GLY A 55 -12.77 4.33 -20.41
C GLY A 55 -11.24 4.36 -20.58
N ALA A 56 -10.47 4.60 -19.52
CA ALA A 56 -9.00 4.53 -19.50
C ALA A 56 -8.51 3.29 -18.75
N PHE A 57 -7.29 2.84 -19.04
CA PHE A 57 -6.64 1.74 -18.32
C PHE A 57 -5.76 2.28 -17.21
N GLU A 58 -6.14 1.99 -15.97
CA GLU A 58 -5.49 2.48 -14.77
C GLU A 58 -4.66 1.37 -14.11
N PRO A 59 -3.45 1.68 -13.61
CA PRO A 59 -2.57 0.67 -13.03
C PRO A 59 -2.94 0.35 -11.57
N PHE A 60 -3.00 -0.94 -11.29
CA PHE A 60 -3.21 -1.53 -9.96
C PHE A 60 -2.06 -2.45 -9.60
N LEU A 61 -1.57 -2.33 -8.37
CA LEU A 61 -0.57 -3.20 -7.79
C LEU A 61 -1.27 -4.44 -7.20
N VAL A 62 -0.83 -5.63 -7.58
CA VAL A 62 -1.24 -6.89 -6.95
C VAL A 62 -0.51 -7.00 -5.63
N LEU A 63 -1.25 -6.98 -4.51
CA LEU A 63 -0.69 -7.07 -3.17
C LEU A 63 -0.72 -8.49 -2.58
N SER A 64 -1.72 -9.27 -2.95
CA SER A 64 -1.86 -10.67 -2.55
C SER A 64 -2.69 -11.41 -3.57
N SER A 65 -2.32 -12.66 -3.87
CA SER A 65 -3.10 -13.56 -4.72
C SER A 65 -4.09 -14.42 -3.93
N ASP A 66 -4.10 -14.32 -2.60
CA ASP A 66 -4.93 -15.13 -1.70
C ASP A 66 -5.35 -14.28 -0.48
N TYR A 67 -6.21 -13.30 -0.74
CA TYR A 67 -6.83 -12.46 0.28
C TYR A 67 -8.30 -12.83 0.39
N GLU A 68 -8.66 -13.57 1.44
CA GLU A 68 -10.03 -14.07 1.68
C GLU A 68 -10.62 -14.81 0.46
N GLY A 69 -9.78 -15.57 -0.27
CA GLY A 69 -10.19 -16.29 -1.49
C GLY A 69 -10.21 -15.44 -2.77
N GLY A 70 -9.81 -14.17 -2.69
CA GLY A 70 -9.66 -13.26 -3.82
C GLY A 70 -8.23 -12.76 -4.02
N ILE A 71 -8.09 -11.76 -4.91
CA ILE A 71 -6.84 -11.06 -5.18
C ILE A 71 -6.98 -9.65 -4.60
N LEU A 72 -6.04 -9.25 -3.72
CA LEU A 72 -5.99 -7.90 -3.18
C LEU A 72 -5.24 -6.98 -4.13
N LEU A 73 -5.91 -5.94 -4.60
CA LEU A 73 -5.36 -4.94 -5.51
C LEU A 73 -5.32 -3.57 -4.84
N LEU A 74 -4.24 -2.82 -5.09
CA LEU A 74 -4.10 -1.42 -4.68
C LEU A 74 -3.94 -0.53 -5.90
N ARG A 75 -4.82 0.46 -6.05
CA ARG A 75 -4.70 1.46 -7.11
C ARG A 75 -3.37 2.21 -6.97
N LYS A 76 -2.57 2.30 -8.05
CA LYS A 76 -1.20 2.84 -8.00
C LYS A 76 -1.16 4.36 -7.86
N PHE A 77 -2.13 5.07 -8.45
CA PHE A 77 -2.20 6.53 -8.41
C PHE A 77 -3.47 7.00 -7.70
N LEU A 78 -3.42 8.23 -7.16
CA LEU A 78 -4.54 8.87 -6.49
C LEU A 78 -5.67 9.17 -7.48
N LEU A 79 -6.89 9.22 -6.96
CA LEU A 79 -8.06 9.69 -7.72
C LEU A 79 -7.98 11.22 -7.87
N GLU A 80 -8.48 11.72 -9.00
CA GLU A 80 -8.60 13.17 -9.25
C GLU A 80 -9.72 13.82 -8.41
N ASP A 81 -10.71 13.02 -8.00
CA ASP A 81 -11.89 13.49 -7.26
C ASP A 81 -11.50 13.95 -5.85
N LEU A 82 -11.66 15.25 -5.58
CA LEU A 82 -11.49 15.85 -4.26
C LEU A 82 -12.76 15.65 -3.44
N ILE A 83 -12.73 14.70 -2.51
CA ILE A 83 -13.87 14.38 -1.64
C ILE A 83 -13.57 14.86 -0.23
N SER A 84 -14.44 15.71 0.31
CA SER A 84 -14.39 16.06 1.73
C SER A 84 -14.68 14.82 2.55
N TYR A 85 -13.90 14.56 3.59
CA TYR A 85 -14.07 13.40 4.47
C TYR A 85 -15.43 13.36 5.18
N SER A 86 -15.96 14.53 5.57
CA SER A 86 -17.27 14.68 6.21
C SER A 86 -17.89 16.05 5.91
N ASP A 87 -19.21 16.13 5.96
CA ASP A 87 -19.98 17.38 5.74
C ASP A 87 -19.96 18.31 6.96
N SER A 88 -19.75 17.76 8.16
CA SER A 88 -19.62 18.55 9.37
C SER A 88 -18.18 18.99 9.58
N LYS A 89 -18.02 20.27 9.92
CA LYS A 89 -16.78 20.84 10.46
C LYS A 89 -16.41 20.10 11.75
N SER A 90 -15.73 18.95 11.67
CA SER A 90 -15.10 18.32 12.83
C SER A 90 -13.81 19.08 13.18
N TYR A 91 -13.94 20.34 13.57
CA TYR A 91 -12.93 21.02 14.38
C TYR A 91 -13.04 20.41 15.79
N GLY A 92 -12.24 19.38 16.02
CA GLY A 92 -12.15 18.63 17.28
C GLY A 92 -12.28 17.13 17.03
N SER A 93 -11.27 16.36 17.48
CA SER A 93 -11.04 14.89 17.65
C SER A 93 -11.79 13.82 16.82
N LYS A 94 -12.78 14.16 16.00
CA LYS A 94 -13.76 13.27 15.36
C LYS A 94 -13.55 13.10 13.86
N GLY A 95 -12.62 13.85 13.26
CA GLY A 95 -12.44 13.94 11.81
C GLY A 95 -11.77 12.75 11.13
N GLY A 96 -11.56 11.63 11.83
CA GLY A 96 -10.77 10.49 11.33
C GLY A 96 -11.46 9.12 11.43
N TYR A 97 -12.73 9.06 11.80
CA TYR A 97 -13.46 7.79 11.84
C TYR A 97 -13.98 7.37 10.45
N TYR A 98 -13.37 6.32 9.88
CA TYR A 98 -13.57 5.93 8.49
C TYR A 98 -14.99 5.41 8.17
N PRO A 99 -15.58 4.50 8.97
CA PRO A 99 -16.90 3.97 8.64
C PRO A 99 -17.96 5.08 8.56
N LYS A 100 -18.80 5.01 7.52
CA LYS A 100 -19.86 6.01 7.25
C LYS A 100 -19.33 7.42 6.94
N SER A 101 -18.04 7.58 6.66
CA SER A 101 -17.50 8.82 6.10
C SER A 101 -17.98 9.04 4.66
N ASN A 102 -17.82 10.25 4.15
CA ASN A 102 -18.11 10.54 2.74
C ASN A 102 -17.19 9.74 1.80
N ILE A 103 -15.97 9.42 2.25
CA ILE A 103 -15.03 8.55 1.51
C ILE A 103 -15.57 7.13 1.42
N ASP A 104 -16.01 6.57 2.55
CA ASP A 104 -16.61 5.23 2.61
C ASP A 104 -17.85 5.14 1.71
N TYR A 105 -18.73 6.16 1.76
CA TYR A 105 -19.89 6.23 0.87
C TYR A 105 -19.47 6.30 -0.60
N TYR A 106 -18.55 7.19 -0.97
CA TYR A 106 -18.10 7.37 -2.34
C TYR A 106 -17.47 6.08 -2.90
N LEU A 107 -16.62 5.40 -2.14
CA LEU A 107 -15.96 4.18 -2.61
C LEU A 107 -16.96 3.06 -2.90
N ASN A 108 -17.96 2.89 -2.03
CA ASN A 108 -18.97 1.84 -2.15
C ASN A 108 -20.08 2.15 -3.16
N ASN A 109 -20.41 3.41 -3.41
CA ASN A 109 -21.59 3.78 -4.22
C ASN A 109 -21.26 4.49 -5.54
N ASN A 110 -20.11 5.17 -5.62
CA ASN A 110 -19.75 5.99 -6.78
C ASN A 110 -18.52 5.45 -7.52
N TYR A 111 -17.46 5.11 -6.78
CA TYR A 111 -16.22 4.63 -7.38
C TYR A 111 -16.39 3.24 -8.01
N ILE A 112 -17.05 2.31 -7.31
CA ILE A 112 -17.23 0.94 -7.81
C ILE A 112 -17.98 0.90 -9.16
N LEU A 113 -18.85 1.87 -9.41
CA LEU A 113 -19.60 2.00 -10.66
C LEU A 113 -18.74 2.42 -11.86
N GLN A 114 -17.49 2.86 -11.63
CA GLN A 114 -16.55 3.24 -12.69
C GLN A 114 -15.96 2.02 -13.41
N PHE A 115 -16.05 0.84 -12.81
CA PHE A 115 -15.61 -0.42 -13.39
C PHE A 115 -16.66 -1.01 -14.34
N SER A 116 -16.24 -1.92 -15.23
CA SER A 116 -17.19 -2.70 -16.04
C SER A 116 -18.11 -3.56 -15.17
N GLN A 117 -19.35 -3.81 -15.61
CA GLN A 117 -20.29 -4.66 -14.88
C GLN A 117 -19.73 -6.06 -14.58
N THR A 118 -18.97 -6.62 -15.53
CA THR A 118 -18.32 -7.92 -15.37
C THR A 118 -17.31 -7.92 -14.22
N LEU A 119 -16.57 -6.82 -14.03
CA LEU A 119 -15.62 -6.70 -12.93
C LEU A 119 -16.36 -6.44 -11.61
N GLN A 120 -17.37 -5.55 -11.61
CA GLN A 120 -18.19 -5.28 -10.42
C GLN A 120 -18.76 -6.56 -9.82
N ASN A 121 -19.29 -7.47 -10.65
CA ASN A 121 -19.85 -8.75 -10.22
C ASN A 121 -18.80 -9.75 -9.67
N LYS A 122 -17.51 -9.47 -9.80
CA LYS A 122 -16.40 -10.29 -9.31
C LYS A 122 -15.71 -9.70 -8.08
N ILE A 123 -16.04 -8.46 -7.71
CA ILE A 123 -15.51 -7.84 -6.49
C ILE A 123 -16.12 -8.60 -5.31
N LEU A 124 -15.26 -9.06 -4.41
CA LEU A 124 -15.67 -9.77 -3.21
C LEU A 124 -15.87 -8.78 -2.07
N ASP A 125 -16.96 -8.94 -1.33
CA ASP A 125 -17.14 -8.28 -0.04
C ASP A 125 -16.21 -8.95 0.97
N THR A 126 -15.29 -8.16 1.53
CA THR A 126 -14.29 -8.62 2.51
C THR A 126 -14.42 -7.82 3.80
N ASN A 127 -13.97 -8.39 4.92
CA ASN A 127 -14.02 -7.69 6.20
C ASN A 127 -12.69 -7.00 6.47
N VAL A 128 -12.74 -5.70 6.77
CA VAL A 128 -11.57 -4.94 7.22
C VAL A 128 -11.83 -4.44 8.63
N SER A 129 -11.00 -4.89 9.57
CA SER A 129 -11.05 -4.37 10.94
C SER A 129 -10.51 -2.95 10.97
N VAL A 130 -11.33 -2.02 11.45
CA VAL A 130 -10.94 -0.62 11.68
C VAL A 130 -11.17 -0.26 13.14
N SER A 131 -10.50 0.80 13.61
CA SER A 131 -10.68 1.29 14.99
C SER A 131 -12.14 1.61 15.28
N THR A 132 -12.61 1.32 16.50
CA THR A 132 -13.96 1.70 16.93
C THR A 132 -14.08 3.20 17.07
N LEU A 133 -15.30 3.73 16.98
CA LEU A 133 -15.56 5.15 17.21
C LEU A 133 -15.08 5.56 18.61
N GLU A 134 -15.32 4.73 19.62
CA GLU A 134 -14.90 4.99 21.00
C GLU A 134 -13.37 5.10 21.14
N SER A 135 -12.63 4.29 20.38
CA SER A 135 -11.15 4.33 20.36
C SER A 135 -10.62 5.64 19.77
N VAL A 136 -11.40 6.30 18.90
CA VAL A 136 -11.08 7.62 18.32
C VAL A 136 -11.56 8.75 19.22
N GLU A 137 -12.62 8.53 19.99
CA GLU A 137 -13.23 9.53 20.89
C GLU A 137 -12.44 9.79 22.18
N GLY A 138 -11.60 8.83 22.60
CA GLY A 138 -10.89 8.90 23.88
C GLY A 138 -11.83 8.64 25.05
N GLU A 139 -11.32 7.99 26.10
CA GLU A 139 -12.08 7.68 27.31
C GLU A 139 -12.54 9.00 27.96
N VAL A 140 -13.85 9.24 27.98
CA VAL A 140 -14.43 10.34 28.76
C VAL A 140 -14.50 9.85 30.20
N VAL A 141 -13.38 10.00 30.92
CA VAL A 141 -13.28 9.83 32.39
C VAL A 141 -13.94 10.99 33.12
#